data_AF-A0A7V4PCH9-F1
#
_entry.id   AF-A0A7V4PCH9-F1
#
_cell.length_a   1.000
_cell.length_b   1.000
_cell.length_c   1.000
_cell.angle_alpha   90.00
_cell.angle_beta   90.00
_cell.angle_gamma   90.00
#
_symmetry.space_group_name_H-M   'P 1'
#
loop_
_entity.id
_entity.type
_entity.pdbx_description
1 polymer ?
#
loop_
_entity_poly.entity_id
_entity_poly.type
_entity_poly.pdbx_seq_one_letter_code
_entity_poly.pdbx_strand_id
1 'polypeptide(L)'
;MQQENLPRKASPQNRSGQLASWLMPLAVFLLSAGMTVGVYLYLAQRAELEWHGSQARDAALITAELRDRLRIHAQILRGFRAFIGASDEVSATDWARFTDDLHIEQNIPGVQAYGFAHFPAGAAGEKLPVRFVAPDNETNRTGLDFDLLSESRRREAIELARDRDTLVISRRVELIVDRNREQRQPGLLMVLPIYQPDKPRGTI
;
A
#
# COMPACT_ATOMS: atom_id res chain seq x y z
N MET A 1 91.81 -28.36 -61.05
CA MET A 1 91.07 -27.08 -61.06
C MET A 1 89.69 -27.31 -60.47
N GLN A 2 89.11 -26.23 -59.94
CA GLN A 2 87.69 -26.00 -59.63
C GLN A 2 87.14 -26.43 -58.25
N GLN A 3 86.80 -25.38 -57.48
CA GLN A 3 85.96 -25.34 -56.29
C GLN A 3 84.50 -25.61 -56.65
N GLU A 4 83.75 -26.25 -55.76
CA GLU A 4 82.31 -26.00 -55.64
C GLU A 4 81.90 -26.00 -54.15
N ASN A 5 81.04 -25.04 -53.82
CA ASN A 5 80.69 -24.59 -52.49
C ASN A 5 79.30 -25.15 -52.10
N LEU A 6 79.17 -25.58 -50.83
CA LEU A 6 77.94 -25.64 -49.98
C LEU A 6 76.94 -26.82 -50.16
N PRO A 7 76.12 -27.20 -49.13
CA PRO A 7 75.72 -26.39 -47.96
C PRO A 7 75.81 -27.04 -46.55
N ARG A 8 75.77 -26.14 -45.56
CA ARG A 8 75.65 -26.38 -44.10
C ARG A 8 74.47 -27.31 -43.75
N LYS A 9 74.73 -28.32 -42.92
CA LYS A 9 73.69 -29.08 -42.21
C LYS A 9 72.83 -28.12 -41.37
N ALA A 10 71.54 -28.05 -41.68
CA ALA A 10 70.55 -27.42 -40.81
C ALA A 10 70.39 -28.26 -39.54
N SER A 11 70.64 -27.66 -38.37
CA SER A 11 70.42 -28.26 -37.07
C SER A 11 68.93 -28.51 -36.85
N PRO A 12 68.49 -29.69 -36.37
CA PRO A 12 67.09 -29.92 -36.04
C PRO A 12 66.74 -29.07 -34.81
N GLN A 13 65.97 -28.02 -35.05
CA GLN A 13 65.49 -27.11 -34.01
C GLN A 13 64.50 -27.86 -33.11
N ASN A 14 64.83 -27.92 -31.82
CA ASN A 14 64.09 -28.62 -30.77
C ASN A 14 62.68 -28.00 -30.57
N ARG A 15 61.67 -28.50 -31.30
CA ARG A 15 60.28 -28.00 -31.28
C ARG A 15 59.49 -28.41 -30.02
N SER A 16 59.99 -29.33 -29.20
CA SER A 16 59.27 -29.85 -28.02
C SER A 16 59.35 -28.92 -26.80
N GLY A 17 60.29 -27.98 -26.74
CA GLY A 17 60.40 -27.00 -25.64
C GLY A 17 59.51 -25.76 -25.77
N GLN A 18 59.06 -25.41 -26.99
CA GLN A 18 58.22 -24.22 -27.22
C GLN A 18 56.75 -24.45 -26.85
N LEU A 19 56.23 -25.66 -27.07
CA LEU A 19 54.86 -26.02 -26.68
C LEU A 19 54.69 -26.06 -25.16
N ALA A 20 55.70 -26.56 -24.43
CA ALA A 20 55.68 -26.60 -22.96
C ALA A 20 55.68 -25.21 -22.31
N SER A 21 56.32 -24.22 -22.94
CA SER A 21 56.34 -22.83 -22.45
C SER A 21 54.97 -22.14 -22.52
N TRP A 22 54.07 -22.57 -23.42
CA TRP A 22 52.71 -22.04 -23.55
C TRP A 22 51.69 -22.72 -22.63
N LEU A 23 52.05 -23.86 -22.02
CA LEU A 23 51.17 -24.55 -21.07
C LEU A 23 51.02 -23.80 -19.74
N MET A 24 52.09 -23.14 -19.26
CA MET A 24 52.05 -22.34 -18.03
C MET A 24 51.09 -21.15 -18.09
N PRO A 25 51.13 -20.25 -19.11
CA PRO A 25 50.17 -19.15 -19.20
C PRO A 25 48.74 -19.64 -19.42
N LEU A 26 48.54 -20.75 -20.14
CA LEU A 26 47.22 -21.35 -20.31
C LEU A 26 46.66 -21.88 -18.98
N ALA A 27 47.49 -22.55 -18.17
CA ALA A 27 47.09 -23.05 -16.86
C ALA A 27 46.71 -21.91 -15.90
N VAL A 28 47.48 -20.83 -15.89
CA VAL A 28 47.19 -19.62 -15.08
C VAL A 28 45.89 -18.96 -15.56
N PHE A 29 45.68 -18.87 -16.87
CA PHE A 29 44.44 -18.34 -17.43
C PHE A 29 43.23 -19.19 -17.04
N LEU A 30 43.32 -20.51 -17.17
CA LEU A 30 42.24 -21.43 -16.80
C LEU A 30 41.94 -21.40 -15.31
N LEU A 31 42.97 -21.29 -14.46
CA LEU A 31 42.79 -21.10 -13.01
C LEU A 31 42.08 -19.79 -12.68
N SER A 32 42.51 -18.68 -13.29
CA SER A 32 41.89 -17.37 -13.09
C SER A 32 40.44 -17.33 -13.62
N ALA A 33 40.20 -17.88 -14.80
CA ALA A 33 38.86 -17.98 -15.39
C ALA A 33 37.96 -18.88 -14.54
N GLY A 34 38.45 -20.04 -14.09
CA GLY A 34 37.72 -20.95 -13.21
C GLY A 34 37.39 -20.30 -11.86
N MET A 35 38.33 -19.56 -11.28
CA MET A 35 38.11 -18.81 -10.04
C MET A 35 37.09 -17.68 -10.24
N THR A 36 37.16 -16.96 -11.37
CA THR A 36 36.18 -15.93 -11.73
C THR A 36 34.79 -16.52 -11.90
N VAL A 37 34.66 -17.64 -12.61
CA VAL A 37 33.39 -18.35 -12.78
C VAL A 37 32.88 -18.89 -11.45
N GLY A 38 33.75 -19.46 -10.62
CA GLY A 38 33.38 -19.95 -9.29
C GLY A 38 32.85 -18.84 -8.38
N VAL A 39 33.53 -17.69 -8.35
CA VAL A 39 33.08 -16.49 -7.62
C VAL A 39 31.78 -15.96 -8.21
N TYR A 40 31.65 -15.90 -9.55
CA TYR A 40 30.42 -15.45 -10.20
C TYR A 40 29.23 -16.35 -9.85
N LEU A 41 29.37 -17.67 -9.96
CA LEU A 41 28.32 -18.62 -9.60
C LEU A 41 27.97 -18.53 -8.10
N TYR A 42 28.99 -18.36 -7.25
CA TYR A 42 28.80 -18.16 -5.81
C TYR A 42 28.01 -16.87 -5.50
N LEU A 43 28.35 -15.76 -6.16
CA LEU A 43 27.66 -14.48 -6.00
C LEU A 43 26.25 -14.51 -6.61
N ALA A 44 26.07 -15.13 -7.76
CA ALA A 44 24.77 -15.33 -8.40
C ALA A 44 23.82 -16.15 -7.50
N GLN A 45 24.35 -17.19 -6.84
CA GLN A 45 23.60 -17.98 -5.87
C GLN A 45 23.20 -17.17 -4.63
N ARG A 46 24.05 -16.22 -4.18
CA ARG A 46 23.73 -15.32 -3.06
C ARG A 46 22.69 -14.27 -3.43
N ALA A 47 22.72 -13.74 -4.65
CA ALA A 47 21.77 -12.74 -5.13
C ALA A 47 20.32 -13.28 -5.11
N GLU A 48 20.13 -14.56 -5.43
CA GLU A 48 18.81 -15.20 -5.43
C GLU A 48 18.19 -15.28 -4.01
N LEU A 49 19.02 -15.54 -2.99
CA LEU A 49 18.58 -15.59 -1.59
C LEU A 49 18.18 -14.20 -1.07
N GLU A 50 18.89 -13.16 -1.50
CA GLU A 50 18.61 -11.77 -1.12
C GLU A 50 17.38 -11.21 -1.84
N TRP A 51 17.15 -11.62 -3.10
CA TRP A 51 16.03 -11.18 -3.93
C TRP A 51 14.66 -11.55 -3.36
N HIS A 52 14.51 -12.78 -2.87
CA HIS A 52 13.27 -13.24 -2.25
C HIS A 52 13.06 -12.66 -0.85
N GLY A 53 14.14 -12.44 -0.11
CA GLY A 53 14.08 -11.92 1.27
C GLY A 53 13.73 -10.44 1.37
N SER A 54 14.21 -9.61 0.45
CA SER A 54 13.92 -8.16 0.44
C SER A 54 12.48 -7.86 0.04
N GLN A 55 11.94 -8.52 -1.00
CA GLN A 55 10.56 -8.32 -1.45
C GLN A 55 9.53 -8.67 -0.36
N ALA A 56 9.75 -9.77 0.36
CA ALA A 56 8.87 -10.19 1.44
C ALA A 56 8.89 -9.19 2.61
N ARG A 57 10.05 -8.59 2.90
CA ARG A 57 10.19 -7.56 3.94
C ARG A 57 9.50 -6.27 3.53
N ASP A 58 9.70 -5.80 2.31
CA ASP A 58 9.09 -4.56 1.81
C ASP A 58 7.56 -4.67 1.77
N ALA A 59 7.05 -5.79 1.26
CA ALA A 59 5.61 -6.07 1.27
C ALA A 59 5.05 -6.18 2.70
N ALA A 60 5.79 -6.81 3.63
CA ALA A 60 5.39 -6.92 5.03
C ALA A 60 5.39 -5.55 5.72
N LEU A 61 6.38 -4.70 5.46
CA LEU A 61 6.48 -3.35 6.00
C LEU A 61 5.32 -2.48 5.52
N ILE A 62 5.03 -2.48 4.22
CA ILE A 62 3.88 -1.74 3.66
C ILE A 62 2.57 -2.24 4.27
N THR A 63 2.42 -3.55 4.42
CA THR A 63 1.20 -4.15 5.00
C THR A 63 1.05 -3.80 6.47
N ALA A 64 2.13 -3.83 7.24
CA ALA A 64 2.14 -3.48 8.65
C ALA A 64 1.79 -2.00 8.85
N GLU A 65 2.40 -1.11 8.06
CA GLU A 65 2.12 0.33 8.08
C GLU A 65 0.67 0.63 7.74
N LEU A 66 0.14 0.02 6.67
CA LEU A 66 -1.27 0.22 6.29
C LEU A 66 -2.21 -0.30 7.38
N ARG A 67 -1.91 -1.45 7.97
CA ARG A 67 -2.70 -2.02 9.05
C ARG A 67 -2.71 -1.12 10.28
N ASP A 68 -1.58 -0.53 10.63
CA ASP A 68 -1.47 0.37 11.77
C ASP A 68 -2.33 1.63 11.56
N ARG A 69 -2.24 2.25 10.39
CA ARG A 69 -3.11 3.39 10.03
C ARG A 69 -4.59 3.03 10.06
N LEU A 70 -4.98 1.91 9.46
CA LEU A 70 -6.38 1.45 9.49
C LEU A 70 -6.87 1.19 10.92
N ARG A 71 -6.00 0.68 11.79
CA ARG A 71 -6.31 0.47 13.20
C ARG A 71 -6.53 1.78 13.94
N ILE A 72 -5.70 2.79 13.68
CA ILE A 72 -5.86 4.15 14.22
C ILE A 72 -7.20 4.74 13.78
N HIS A 73 -7.52 4.71 12.49
CA HIS A 73 -8.81 5.18 11.97
C HIS A 73 -10.00 4.43 12.60
N ALA A 74 -9.90 3.10 12.77
CA ALA A 74 -10.94 2.32 13.42
C ALA A 74 -11.12 2.67 14.91
N GLN A 75 -10.05 3.03 15.61
CA GLN A 75 -10.13 3.52 17.00
C GLN A 75 -10.82 4.88 17.07
N ILE A 76 -10.53 5.79 16.14
CA ILE A 76 -11.19 7.10 16.05
C ILE A 76 -12.69 6.94 15.77
N LEU A 77 -13.07 6.08 14.82
CA LEU A 77 -14.49 5.81 14.56
C LEU A 77 -15.21 5.24 15.78
N ARG A 78 -14.54 4.38 16.57
CA ARG A 78 -15.10 3.91 17.85
C ARG A 78 -15.26 5.04 18.87
N GLY A 79 -14.30 5.98 18.91
CA GLY A 79 -14.41 7.22 19.68
C GLY A 79 -15.62 8.05 19.27
N PHE A 80 -15.84 8.28 17.97
CA PHE A 80 -17.05 8.93 17.47
C PHE A 80 -18.32 8.17 17.86
N ARG A 81 -18.36 6.85 17.69
CA ARG A 81 -19.52 6.03 18.09
C ARG A 81 -19.84 6.19 19.59
N ALA A 82 -18.82 6.24 20.45
CA ALA A 82 -19.00 6.44 21.88
C ALA A 82 -19.50 7.86 22.20
N PHE A 83 -18.90 8.88 21.60
CA PHE A 83 -19.31 10.27 21.76
C PHE A 83 -20.77 10.50 21.33
N ILE A 84 -21.13 10.02 20.14
CA ILE A 84 -22.49 10.14 19.60
C ILE A 84 -23.46 9.29 20.41
N GLY A 85 -23.09 8.07 20.80
CA GLY A 85 -23.96 7.18 21.57
C GLY A 85 -24.20 7.63 23.02
N ALA A 86 -23.33 8.47 23.58
CA ALA A 86 -23.48 9.06 24.91
C ALA A 86 -24.28 10.38 24.91
N SER A 87 -24.61 10.91 23.74
CA SER A 87 -25.31 12.19 23.56
C SER A 87 -26.72 11.94 23.02
N ASP A 88 -27.74 12.57 23.60
CA ASP A 88 -29.12 12.44 23.09
C ASP A 88 -29.27 13.04 21.69
N GLU A 89 -28.64 14.20 21.48
CA GLU A 89 -28.49 14.86 20.19
C GLU A 89 -27.07 15.44 20.07
N VAL A 90 -26.50 15.38 18.87
CA VAL A 90 -25.19 15.95 18.57
C VAL A 90 -25.39 17.22 17.74
N SER A 91 -25.03 18.37 18.30
CA SER A 91 -25.06 19.64 17.56
C SER A 91 -23.83 19.82 16.68
N ALA A 92 -23.90 20.74 15.72
CA ALA A 92 -22.75 21.11 14.89
C ALA A 92 -21.58 21.65 15.75
N THR A 93 -21.89 22.36 16.84
CA THR A 93 -20.89 22.90 17.76
C THR A 93 -20.19 21.79 18.54
N ASP A 94 -20.93 20.76 18.97
CA ASP A 94 -20.34 19.63 19.71
C ASP A 94 -19.48 18.77 18.80
N TRP A 95 -19.92 18.54 17.57
CA TRP A 95 -19.10 17.91 16.53
C TRP A 95 -17.82 18.69 16.29
N ALA A 96 -17.91 20.00 16.03
CA ALA A 96 -16.75 20.84 15.76
C ALA A 96 -15.74 20.78 16.92
N ARG A 97 -16.20 20.95 18.17
CA ARG A 97 -15.36 20.86 19.37
C ARG A 97 -14.66 19.50 19.48
N PHE A 98 -15.40 18.41 19.33
CA PHE A 98 -14.84 17.06 19.41
C PHE A 98 -13.78 16.82 18.32
N THR A 99 -14.03 17.28 17.09
CA THR A 99 -13.11 17.08 15.97
C THR A 99 -11.89 18.00 16.00
N ASP A 100 -12.03 19.20 16.59
CA ASP A 100 -10.94 20.14 16.83
C ASP A 100 -9.95 19.57 17.86
N ASP A 101 -10.47 19.01 18.96
CA ASP A 101 -9.66 18.34 20.00
C ASP A 101 -8.82 17.17 19.43
N LEU A 102 -9.32 16.48 18.39
CA LEU A 102 -8.58 15.42 17.72
C LEU A 102 -7.42 15.92 16.85
N HIS A 103 -7.38 17.21 16.50
CA HIS A 103 -6.37 17.81 15.62
C HIS A 103 -6.11 16.96 14.36
N ILE A 104 -7.19 16.57 13.66
CA ILE A 104 -7.20 15.56 12.58
C ILE A 104 -6.12 15.84 11.52
N GLU A 105 -5.97 17.09 11.10
CA GLU A 105 -5.01 17.47 10.05
C GLU A 105 -3.55 17.29 10.48
N GLN A 106 -3.25 17.40 11.77
CA GLN A 106 -1.89 17.36 12.30
C GLN A 106 -1.51 15.93 12.75
N ASN A 107 -2.45 15.23 13.39
CA ASN A 107 -2.17 13.97 14.08
C ASN A 107 -2.60 12.72 13.29
N ILE A 108 -3.43 12.88 12.25
CA ILE A 108 -4.09 11.75 11.59
C ILE A 108 -3.95 11.87 10.06
N PRO A 109 -2.73 11.64 9.52
CA PRO A 109 -2.50 11.73 8.09
C PRO A 109 -3.19 10.60 7.32
N GLY A 110 -3.60 10.88 6.07
CA GLY A 110 -4.09 9.87 5.13
C GLY A 110 -5.61 9.67 5.09
N VAL A 111 -6.38 10.42 5.88
CA VAL A 111 -7.84 10.52 5.76
C VAL A 111 -8.23 11.85 5.13
N GLN A 112 -9.20 11.84 4.20
CA GLN A 112 -9.70 13.08 3.59
C GLN A 112 -10.77 13.75 4.45
N ALA A 113 -11.69 12.93 4.97
CA ALA A 113 -12.78 13.40 5.81
C ALA A 113 -13.25 12.29 6.76
N TYR A 114 -13.65 12.70 7.96
CA TYR A 114 -14.60 11.97 8.78
C TYR A 114 -15.97 12.62 8.66
N GLY A 115 -17.02 11.83 8.81
CA GLY A 115 -18.37 12.36 8.75
C GLY A 115 -19.34 11.55 9.56
N PHE A 116 -20.43 12.21 9.93
CA PHE A 116 -21.58 11.60 10.59
C PHE A 116 -22.80 11.75 9.69
N ALA A 117 -23.53 10.66 9.51
CA ALA A 117 -24.78 10.63 8.76
C ALA A 117 -25.83 9.92 9.62
N HIS A 118 -27.08 10.37 9.53
CA HIS A 118 -28.19 9.78 10.25
C HIS A 118 -29.37 9.61 9.31
N PHE A 119 -30.17 8.58 9.54
CA PHE A 119 -31.41 8.39 8.79
C PHE A 119 -32.43 9.45 9.20
N PRO A 120 -32.99 10.21 8.25
CA PRO A 120 -34.09 11.12 8.55
C PRO A 120 -35.30 10.34 9.08
N ALA A 121 -36.09 11.00 9.94
CA ALA A 121 -37.32 10.41 10.45
C ALA A 121 -38.24 9.97 9.30
N GLY A 122 -38.65 8.70 9.28
CA GLY A 122 -39.54 8.13 8.25
C GLY A 122 -38.88 7.74 6.93
N ALA A 123 -37.56 7.94 6.75
CA ALA A 123 -36.84 7.62 5.51
C ALA A 123 -35.69 6.61 5.73
N ALA A 124 -35.82 5.75 6.75
CA ALA A 124 -34.79 4.76 7.07
C ALA A 124 -34.59 3.79 5.89
N GLY A 125 -33.35 3.67 5.42
CA GLY A 125 -32.98 2.84 4.26
C GLY A 125 -33.17 3.49 2.88
N GLU A 126 -33.89 4.61 2.77
CA GLU A 126 -34.07 5.32 1.50
C GLU A 126 -32.91 6.28 1.22
N LYS A 127 -32.59 7.14 2.21
CA LYS A 127 -31.53 8.15 2.12
C LYS A 127 -30.72 8.22 3.41
N LEU A 128 -29.42 8.46 3.26
CA LEU A 128 -28.51 8.66 4.39
C LEU A 128 -27.63 9.90 4.12
N PRO A 129 -28.18 11.12 4.34
CA PRO A 129 -27.46 12.35 4.11
C PRO A 129 -26.36 12.54 5.17
N VAL A 130 -25.18 12.99 4.72
CA VAL A 130 -24.10 13.42 5.62
C VAL A 130 -24.52 14.69 6.35
N ARG A 131 -24.55 14.64 7.69
CA ARG A 131 -24.95 15.76 8.54
C ARG A 131 -23.79 16.59 9.02
N PHE A 132 -22.68 15.95 9.36
CA PHE A 132 -21.45 16.60 9.80
C PHE A 132 -20.24 16.03 9.08
N VAL A 133 -19.22 16.86 8.92
CA VAL A 133 -17.96 16.51 8.29
C VAL A 133 -16.80 17.17 9.03
N ALA A 134 -15.63 16.55 9.04
CA ALA A 134 -14.41 17.09 9.60
C ALA A 134 -13.17 16.59 8.82
N PRO A 135 -12.09 17.37 8.73
CA PRO A 135 -11.96 18.76 9.18
C PRO A 135 -12.90 19.72 8.44
N ASP A 136 -13.26 20.83 9.08
CA ASP A 136 -14.19 21.82 8.56
C ASP A 136 -13.50 22.77 7.55
N ASN A 137 -13.29 22.27 6.34
CA ASN A 137 -12.71 23.01 5.23
C ASN A 137 -13.67 23.07 4.03
N GLU A 138 -13.41 23.97 3.09
CA GLU A 138 -14.26 24.19 1.92
C GLU A 138 -14.50 22.91 1.12
N THR A 139 -13.46 22.08 0.97
CA THR A 139 -13.52 20.82 0.23
C THR A 139 -14.48 19.82 0.89
N ASN A 140 -14.37 19.61 2.20
CA ASN A 140 -15.20 18.67 2.94
C ASN A 140 -16.66 19.14 3.09
N ARG A 141 -16.88 20.45 3.19
CA ARG A 141 -18.24 21.04 3.24
C ARG A 141 -19.09 20.69 2.03
N THR A 142 -18.48 20.42 0.87
CA THR A 142 -19.20 19.96 -0.34
C THR A 142 -19.88 18.60 -0.17
N GLY A 143 -19.41 17.80 0.81
CA GLY A 143 -19.99 16.50 1.13
C GLY A 143 -21.21 16.55 2.04
N LEU A 144 -21.57 17.71 2.59
CA LEU A 144 -22.78 17.87 3.41
C LEU A 144 -24.04 17.61 2.59
N ASP A 145 -25.06 17.04 3.24
CA ASP A 145 -26.33 16.59 2.64
C ASP A 145 -26.19 15.57 1.50
N PHE A 146 -24.97 15.10 1.23
CA PHE A 146 -24.75 14.06 0.25
C PHE A 146 -25.36 12.75 0.74
N ASP A 147 -26.21 12.15 -0.10
CA ASP A 147 -26.80 10.85 0.19
C ASP A 147 -25.78 9.72 0.00
N LEU A 148 -25.31 9.14 1.11
CA LEU A 148 -24.34 8.04 1.09
C LEU A 148 -24.91 6.76 0.45
N LEU A 149 -26.23 6.60 0.38
CA LEU A 149 -26.86 5.42 -0.22
C LEU A 149 -27.07 5.54 -1.74
N SER A 150 -26.73 6.69 -2.33
CA SER A 150 -26.89 6.93 -3.77
C SER A 150 -25.95 6.11 -4.66
N GLU A 151 -24.82 5.63 -4.13
CA GLU A 151 -23.84 4.84 -4.87
C GLU A 151 -23.85 3.37 -4.40
N SER A 152 -23.99 2.41 -5.33
CA SER A 152 -24.15 0.98 -5.01
C SER A 152 -23.04 0.41 -4.12
N ARG A 153 -21.79 0.80 -4.35
CA ARG A 153 -20.63 0.30 -3.57
C ARG A 153 -20.62 0.85 -2.14
N ARG A 154 -21.03 2.11 -1.99
CA ARG A 154 -21.13 2.75 -0.68
C ARG A 154 -22.30 2.16 0.12
N ARG A 155 -23.45 2.00 -0.55
CA ARG A 155 -24.64 1.32 -0.03
C ARG A 155 -24.30 -0.08 0.49
N GLU A 156 -23.65 -0.92 -0.32
CA GLU A 156 -23.25 -2.28 0.08
C GLU A 156 -22.43 -2.27 1.37
N ALA A 157 -21.43 -1.39 1.50
CA ALA A 157 -20.60 -1.31 2.70
C ALA A 157 -21.39 -0.84 3.93
N ILE A 158 -22.30 0.13 3.77
CA ILE A 158 -23.14 0.66 4.85
C ILE A 158 -24.15 -0.38 5.32
N GLU A 159 -24.83 -1.04 4.39
CA GLU A 159 -25.78 -2.11 4.69
C GLU A 159 -25.07 -3.28 5.39
N LEU A 160 -23.89 -3.67 4.89
CA LEU A 160 -23.08 -4.71 5.54
C LEU A 160 -22.64 -4.33 6.96
N ALA A 161 -22.22 -3.08 7.16
CA ALA A 161 -21.84 -2.57 8.48
C ALA A 161 -23.04 -2.61 9.43
N ARG A 162 -24.19 -2.10 8.97
CA ARG A 162 -25.47 -2.09 9.69
C ARG A 162 -25.95 -3.49 10.05
N ASP A 163 -25.84 -4.45 9.14
CA ASP A 163 -26.40 -5.78 9.38
C ASP A 163 -25.47 -6.63 10.27
N ARG A 164 -24.17 -6.30 10.32
CA ARG A 164 -23.17 -7.04 11.10
C ARG A 164 -22.79 -6.37 12.44
N ASP A 165 -23.30 -5.18 12.74
CA ASP A 165 -22.89 -4.35 13.90
C ASP A 165 -21.36 -4.28 14.05
N THR A 166 -20.65 -4.11 12.94
CA THR A 166 -19.18 -4.11 12.92
C THR A 166 -18.61 -3.07 11.97
N LEU A 167 -17.33 -2.77 12.17
CA LEU A 167 -16.57 -1.89 11.29
C LEU A 167 -16.37 -2.58 9.93
N VAL A 168 -16.77 -1.89 8.86
CA VAL A 168 -16.59 -2.37 7.47
C VAL A 168 -15.80 -1.35 6.69
N ILE A 169 -14.90 -1.84 5.83
CA ILE A 169 -14.19 -1.04 4.84
C ILE A 169 -14.77 -1.40 3.47
N SER A 170 -15.16 -0.39 2.69
CA SER A 170 -15.67 -0.57 1.34
C SER A 170 -14.58 -1.07 0.39
N ARG A 171 -14.98 -1.55 -0.79
CA ARG A 171 -14.08 -1.60 -1.95
C ARG A 171 -13.74 -0.17 -2.39
N ARG A 172 -12.84 -0.03 -3.38
CA ARG A 172 -12.56 1.28 -4.01
C ARG A 172 -13.87 1.97 -4.43
N VAL A 173 -14.12 3.14 -3.86
CA VAL A 173 -15.24 4.07 -4.13
C VAL A 173 -14.70 5.38 -4.68
N GLU A 174 -15.57 6.16 -5.33
CA GLU A 174 -15.25 7.54 -5.69
C GLU A 174 -15.49 8.45 -4.47
N LEU A 175 -14.53 9.33 -4.16
CA LEU A 175 -14.65 10.24 -3.03
C LEU A 175 -15.48 11.47 -3.41
N ILE A 176 -16.41 11.83 -2.53
CA ILE A 176 -17.41 12.90 -2.73
C ILE A 176 -16.77 14.29 -2.66
N VAL A 177 -15.67 14.37 -1.89
CA VAL A 177 -14.91 15.59 -1.54
C VAL A 177 -14.42 16.35 -2.79
N ASP A 178 -14.29 15.68 -3.95
CA ASP A 178 -13.67 16.24 -5.15
C ASP A 178 -14.60 16.28 -6.39
N ARG A 179 -15.92 16.43 -6.24
CA ARG A 179 -16.83 16.51 -7.42
C ARG A 179 -16.54 17.66 -8.41
N ASN A 180 -15.82 18.69 -7.97
CA ASN A 180 -15.39 19.82 -8.79
C ASN A 180 -13.97 19.68 -9.39
N ARG A 181 -13.23 18.58 -9.14
CA ARG A 181 -11.93 18.34 -9.79
C ARG A 181 -12.12 17.53 -11.08
N GLU A 182 -11.39 17.91 -12.13
CA GLU A 182 -11.34 17.20 -13.42
C GLU A 182 -10.89 15.73 -13.29
N GLN A 183 -10.28 15.35 -12.15
CA GLN A 183 -9.82 13.99 -11.88
C GLN A 183 -10.43 13.46 -10.58
N ARG A 184 -11.33 12.48 -10.73
CA ARG A 184 -11.97 11.76 -9.61
C ARG A 184 -10.93 10.92 -8.88
N GLN A 185 -10.75 11.20 -7.59
CA GLN A 185 -9.81 10.42 -6.78
C GLN A 185 -10.48 9.15 -6.25
N PRO A 186 -9.86 7.98 -6.47
CA PRO A 186 -10.32 6.75 -5.85
C PRO A 186 -9.96 6.72 -4.36
N GLY A 187 -10.89 6.24 -3.54
CA GLY A 187 -10.69 6.08 -2.11
C GLY A 187 -11.37 4.85 -1.54
N LEU A 188 -11.32 4.74 -0.23
CA LEU A 188 -12.01 3.72 0.56
C LEU A 188 -12.88 4.44 1.58
N LEU A 189 -14.03 3.86 1.89
CA LEU A 189 -14.89 4.30 2.97
C LEU A 189 -14.79 3.29 4.13
N MET A 190 -14.55 3.77 5.34
CA MET A 190 -14.67 2.99 6.56
C MET A 190 -15.93 3.41 7.30
N VAL A 191 -16.81 2.46 7.59
CA VAL A 191 -18.12 2.70 8.19
C VAL A 191 -18.22 1.95 9.51
N LEU A 192 -18.78 2.60 10.51
CA LEU A 192 -19.14 2.00 11.79
C LEU A 192 -20.60 2.38 12.12
N PRO A 193 -21.50 1.41 12.30
CA PRO A 193 -22.90 1.73 12.58
C PRO A 193 -23.08 2.22 14.01
N ILE A 194 -24.07 3.10 14.19
CA ILE A 194 -24.50 3.61 15.49
C ILE A 194 -26.01 3.35 15.55
N TYR A 195 -26.45 2.70 16.63
CA TYR A 195 -27.86 2.40 16.86
C TYR A 195 -28.36 3.21 18.04
N GLN A 196 -29.60 3.64 17.96
CA GLN A 196 -30.28 4.18 19.13
C GLN A 196 -30.47 3.07 20.16
N PRO A 197 -30.28 3.38 21.46
CA PRO A 197 -30.65 2.46 22.53
C PRO A 197 -32.10 1.98 22.35
N ASP A 198 -32.36 0.71 22.65
CA ASP A 198 -33.69 0.11 22.70
C ASP A 198 -34.50 0.07 21.39
N LYS A 199 -33.89 0.40 20.24
CA LYS A 199 -34.48 0.11 18.91
C LYS A 199 -34.02 -1.24 18.36
N PRO A 200 -34.91 -2.00 17.68
CA PRO A 200 -34.53 -3.25 17.04
C PRO A 200 -33.38 -3.05 16.06
N ARG A 201 -32.35 -3.89 16.15
CA ARG A 201 -31.15 -3.85 15.27
C ARG A 201 -31.30 -4.68 13.99
N GLY A 202 -32.55 -4.98 13.61
CA GLY A 202 -32.88 -5.91 12.52
C GLY A 202 -33.21 -5.21 11.21
N THR A 203 -32.61 -5.74 10.14
CA THR A 203 -32.86 -5.54 8.70
C THR A 203 -34.21 -4.91 8.36
N ILE A 204 -34.18 -3.75 7.70
CA ILE A 204 -35.31 -3.23 6.91
C ILE A 204 -35.36 -4.03 5.61
#